data_AF-A0A6P0IQ72-F1
#
_entry.id   AF-A0A6P0IQ72-F1
#
_cell.length_a   1.000
_cell.length_b   1.000
_cell.length_c   1.000
_cell.angle_alpha   90.00
_cell.angle_beta   90.00
_cell.angle_gamma   90.00
#
_symmetry.space_group_name_H-M   'P 1'
#
loop_
_entity.id
_entity.type
_entity.pdbx_description
1 polymer ?
#
loop_
_entity_poly.entity_id
_entity_poly.type
_entity_poly.pdbx_seq_one_letter_code
_entity_poly.pdbx_strand_id
1 'polypeptide(L)' 'MNWQAVQAEERLNKTGKITVVVQDQGSIHTSKLTKSNYDKWESLGLYIALRATVRTFLNSET' A
#
# COMPACT_ATOMS: atom_id res chain seq x y z
N MET A 1 -7.01 4.90 -3.87
CA MET A 1 -6.61 5.11 -2.45
C MET A 1 -6.83 6.53 -1.95
N ASN A 2 -7.26 7.50 -2.78
CA ASN A 2 -7.43 8.89 -2.34
C ASN A 2 -8.40 9.06 -1.16
N TRP A 3 -9.54 8.35 -1.18
CA TRP A 3 -10.48 8.40 -0.07
C TRP A 3 -9.87 7.87 1.24
N GLN A 4 -9.15 6.76 1.19
CA GLN A 4 -8.44 6.20 2.35
C GLN A 4 -7.35 7.14 2.87
N ALA A 5 -6.71 7.93 2.00
CA ALA A 5 -5.71 8.91 2.43
C ALA A 5 -6.34 10.07 3.22
N VAL A 6 -7.53 10.55 2.82
CA VAL A 6 -8.29 11.54 3.59
C VAL A 6 -8.66 10.99 4.97
N GLN A 7 -9.11 9.74 5.03
CA GLN A 7 -9.44 9.10 6.32
C GLN A 7 -8.20 8.87 7.20
N ALA A 8 -7.05 8.57 6.60
CA ALA A 8 -5.79 8.44 7.31
C ALA A 8 -5.33 9.78 7.92
N GLU A 9 -5.49 10.89 7.20
CA GLU A 9 -5.18 12.23 7.68
C GLU A 9 -6.05 12.59 8.89
N GLU A 10 -7.37 12.38 8.78
CA GLU A 10 -8.27 12.61 9.90
C GLU A 10 -7.87 11.79 11.14
N ARG A 11 -7.52 10.51 10.95
CA ARG A 11 -7.07 9.64 12.04
C ARG A 11 -5.74 10.10 12.64
N LEU A 12 -4.78 10.49 11.79
CA LEU A 12 -3.49 11.00 12.21
C LEU A 12 -3.67 12.24 13.08
N ASN A 13 -4.47 13.20 12.62
CA ASN A 13 -4.74 14.43 13.36
C ASN A 13 -5.47 14.19 14.69
N LYS A 14 -6.41 13.22 14.72
CA LYS A 14 -7.17 12.90 15.93
C LYS A 14 -6.38 12.08 16.96
N THR A 15 -5.43 11.26 16.53
CA THR A 15 -4.85 10.21 17.38
C THR A 15 -3.33 10.13 17.38
N GLY A 16 -2.65 10.85 16.50
CA GLY A 16 -1.22 10.74 16.26
C GLY A 16 -0.78 9.43 15.61
N LYS A 17 -1.72 8.60 15.14
CA LYS A 17 -1.43 7.27 14.57
C LYS A 17 -1.54 7.28 13.05
N ILE A 18 -0.50 6.76 12.39
CA ILE A 18 -0.51 6.49 10.95
C ILE A 18 -1.45 5.32 10.60
N THR A 19 -1.79 5.21 9.31
CA THR A 19 -2.54 4.10 8.73
C THR A 19 -1.66 3.35 7.75
N VAL A 20 -1.60 2.03 7.89
CA VAL A 20 -0.89 1.15 6.94
C VAL A 20 -1.92 0.28 6.23
N VAL A 21 -1.89 0.26 4.90
CA VAL A 21 -2.73 -0.63 4.08
C VAL A 21 -1.84 -1.71 3.47
N VAL A 22 -2.17 -2.96 3.73
CA VAL A 22 -1.50 -4.13 3.13
C VAL A 22 -2.30 -4.59 1.92
N GLN A 23 -1.64 -4.73 0.77
CA GLN A 23 -2.27 -5.11 -0.51
C GLN A 23 -1.53 -6.28 -1.16
N ASP A 24 -2.16 -6.93 -2.14
CA ASP A 24 -1.48 -7.88 -3.00
C ASP A 24 -0.66 -7.18 -4.11
N GLN A 25 -0.08 -7.96 -5.02
CA GLN A 25 0.73 -7.46 -6.13
C GLN A 25 -0.09 -7.20 -7.39
N GLY A 26 -1.41 -6.94 -7.27
CA GLY A 26 -2.26 -6.66 -8.42
C GLY A 26 -1.68 -5.54 -9.31
N SER A 27 -1.89 -5.64 -10.62
CA SER A 27 -1.28 -4.72 -11.60
C SER A 27 -1.64 -3.26 -11.35
N ILE A 28 -2.85 -3.00 -10.83
CA ILE A 28 -3.28 -1.66 -10.42
C ILE A 28 -2.44 -1.18 -9.23
N HIS A 29 -2.29 -1.99 -8.19
CA HIS A 29 -1.52 -1.66 -6.97
C HIS A 29 -0.04 -1.39 -7.24
N THR A 30 0.52 -2.02 -8.27
CA THR A 30 1.93 -1.88 -8.65
C THR A 30 2.18 -0.88 -9.79
N SER A 31 1.10 -0.29 -10.34
CA SER A 31 1.17 0.62 -11.49
C SER A 31 1.97 1.90 -11.20
N LYS A 32 2.56 2.50 -12.25
CA LYS A 32 3.26 3.79 -12.16
C LYS A 32 2.37 4.89 -11.59
N LEU A 33 1.11 4.95 -12.06
CA LEU A 33 0.13 5.92 -11.60
C LEU A 33 -0.16 5.76 -10.10
N THR A 34 -0.30 4.52 -9.62
CA THR A 34 -0.51 4.28 -8.20
C THR A 34 0.72 4.69 -7.38
N LYS A 35 1.93 4.32 -7.83
CA LYS A 35 3.19 4.67 -7.16
C LYS A 35 3.45 6.18 -7.15
N SER A 36 3.07 6.92 -8.19
CA SER A 36 3.27 8.37 -8.24
C SER A 36 2.44 9.15 -7.22
N ASN A 37 1.47 8.50 -6.55
CA ASN A 37 0.69 9.11 -5.48
C ASN A 37 1.23 8.78 -4.08
N TYR A 38 2.29 7.96 -3.95
CA TYR A 38 2.77 7.49 -2.65
C TYR A 38 3.20 8.64 -1.75
N ASP A 39 4.03 9.57 -2.24
CA ASP A 39 4.48 10.72 -1.45
C ASP A 39 3.30 11.56 -0.92
N LYS A 40 2.28 11.75 -1.77
CA LYS A 40 1.05 12.46 -1.40
C LYS A 40 0.25 11.69 -0.33
N TRP A 41 0.17 10.37 -0.43
CA TRP A 41 -0.55 9.57 0.57
C TRP A 41 0.22 9.48 1.89
N GLU A 42 1.55 9.39 1.82
CA GLU A 42 2.44 9.36 2.97
C GLU A 42 2.36 10.66 3.79
N SER A 43 2.32 11.81 3.11
CA SER A 43 2.13 13.11 3.79
C SER A 43 0.79 13.22 4.53
N LEU A 44 -0.20 12.40 4.15
CA LEU A 44 -1.51 12.29 4.80
C LEU A 44 -1.55 11.16 5.85
N GLY A 45 -0.41 10.55 6.16
CA GLY A 45 -0.31 9.46 7.14
C GLY A 45 -0.77 8.09 6.63
N LEU A 46 -0.93 7.92 5.31
CA LEU A 46 -1.27 6.63 4.68
C LEU A 46 -0.03 5.99 4.04
N TYR A 47 0.35 4.83 4.55
CA TYR A 47 1.46 4.02 4.05
C TYR A 47 0.94 2.75 3.37
N ILE A 48 1.60 2.33 2.29
CA ILE A 48 1.23 1.13 1.52
C ILE A 48 2.32 0.06 1.68
N ALA A 49 1.91 -1.14 2.06
CA ALA A 49 2.77 -2.31 2.08
C ALA A 49 2.24 -3.35 1.10
N LEU A 50 3.09 -3.80 0.16
CA LEU A 50 2.73 -4.87 -0.76
C LEU A 50 3.14 -6.21 -0.16
N ARG A 51 2.22 -7.17 -0.12
CA ARG A 51 2.50 -8.53 0.31
C ARG A 51 3.52 -9.15 -0.64
N ALA A 52 4.56 -9.77 -0.08
CA ALA A 52 5.52 -10.51 -0.87
C ALA A 52 4.82 -11.69 -1.57
N THR A 53 5.07 -11.84 -2.88
CA THR A 53 4.65 -13.05 -3.59
C THR A 53 5.49 -14.22 -3.07
N VAL A 54 4.84 -15.23 -2.49
CA VAL A 54 5.49 -16.52 -2.32
C VAL A 54 5.67 -17.09 -3.72
N ARG A 55 6.91 -17.08 -4.22
CA ARG A 55 7.24 -17.79 -5.44
C ARG A 55 7.28 -19.26 -5.04
N THR A 56 6.23 -20.02 -5.35
CA THR A 56 6.24 -21.47 -5.18
C THR A 56 7.38 -21.98 -6.05
N PHE A 57 8.49 -22.41 -5.43
CA PHE A 57 9.51 -23.18 -6.14
C PHE A 57 8.87 -24.53 -6.43
N LEU A 58 8.26 -24.67 -7.61
CA LEU A 58 8.00 -25.99 -8.15
C LEU A 58 9.34 -26.50 -8.65
N ASN A 59 9.98 -27.32 -7.84
CA ASN A 59 11.01 -28.22 -8.31
C ASN A 59 10.35 -29.15 -9.33
N SER A 60 10.49 -28.88 -10.62
CA SER A 60 10.30 -29.88 -11.66
C SER A 60 11.59 -30.72 -11.72
N GLU A 61 11.75 -31.61 -10.75
CA GLU A 61 12.60 -32.79 -10.91
C GLU A 61 11.72 -33.93 -11.37
N THR A 62 11.67 -34.16 -12.69
CA THR A 62 11.54 -35.46 -13.36
C THR A 62 11.98 -35.30 -14.79
#